data_AF-A0A1Q7CAJ3-F1
#
_entry.id   AF-A0A1Q7CAJ3-F1
#
_cell.length_a   1.000
_cell.length_b   1.000
_cell.length_c   1.000
_cell.angle_alpha   90.00
_cell.angle_beta   90.00
_cell.angle_gamma   90.00
#
_symmetry.space_group_name_H-M   'P 1'
#
loop_
_entity.id
_entity.type
_entity.pdbx_description
1 polymer ?
#
loop_
_entity_poly.entity_id
_entity_poly.type
_entity_poly.pdbx_seq_one_letter_code
_entity_poly.pdbx_strand_id
1 'polypeptide(L)'
;MNGTLRALTIVNALIYFGAATYHSGVLVPAGVLAAASIAEALLGLVLVVALVGWVSPRIAYVIVLAGTLFGLTIVVLRGLLGVDLWIHVVMLAGLGVAFALLFRRRA
;
A
#
# COMPACT_ATOMS: atom_id res chain seq x y z
N MET A 1 2.29 -17.80 5.56
CA MET A 1 3.05 -16.91 4.64
C MET A 1 4.49 -17.40 4.57
N ASN A 2 5.15 -17.47 3.42
CA ASN A 2 6.57 -17.88 3.36
C ASN A 2 7.50 -16.70 3.77
N GLY A 3 8.77 -16.99 4.08
CA GLY A 3 9.72 -15.98 4.58
C GLY A 3 9.90 -14.76 3.66
N THR A 4 10.04 -14.98 2.36
CA THR A 4 10.17 -13.91 1.36
C THR A 4 8.93 -13.02 1.29
N LEU A 5 7.74 -13.63 1.21
CA LEU A 5 6.47 -12.91 1.18
C LEU A 5 6.27 -12.13 2.49
N ARG A 6 6.66 -12.71 3.63
CA ARG A 6 6.60 -12.03 4.93
C ARG A 6 7.47 -10.78 4.97
N ALA A 7 8.72 -10.88 4.50
CA ALA A 7 9.63 -9.73 4.42
C ALA A 7 9.05 -8.63 3.50
N LEU A 8 8.54 -9.01 2.33
CA LEU A 8 7.89 -8.07 1.41
C LEU A 8 6.63 -7.44 1.98
N THR A 9 5.81 -8.20 2.71
CA THR A 9 4.62 -7.65 3.38
C THR A 9 5.02 -6.64 4.45
N ILE A 10 6.08 -6.89 5.21
CA ILE A 10 6.63 -5.91 6.18
C ILE A 10 7.08 -4.63 5.46
N VAL A 11 7.88 -4.77 4.41
CA VAL A 11 8.37 -3.61 3.63
C VAL A 11 7.21 -2.81 3.06
N ASN A 12 6.21 -3.46 2.46
CA ASN A 12 5.02 -2.77 1.96
C ASN A 12 4.27 -2.07 3.09
N ALA A 13 4.05 -2.72 4.24
CA ALA A 13 3.37 -2.09 5.37
C ALA A 13 4.09 -0.82 5.82
N LEU A 14 5.44 -0.85 5.89
CA LEU A 14 6.24 0.33 6.19
C LEU A 14 6.10 1.43 5.13
N ILE A 15 6.02 1.09 3.85
CA ILE A 15 5.77 2.05 2.77
C ILE A 15 4.40 2.71 2.94
N TYR A 16 3.34 1.95 3.24
CA TYR A 16 2.00 2.51 3.50
C TYR A 16 1.98 3.45 4.70
N PHE A 17 2.60 3.06 5.82
CA PHE A 17 2.67 3.94 6.99
C PHE A 17 3.57 5.16 6.76
N GLY A 18 4.64 5.01 5.99
CA GLY A 18 5.48 6.13 5.56
C GLY A 18 4.71 7.13 4.70
N ALA A 19 3.93 6.65 3.72
CA ALA A 19 3.06 7.48 2.89
C ALA A 19 1.97 8.15 3.72
N ALA A 20 1.32 7.41 4.62
CA ALA A 20 0.33 7.97 5.53
C ALA A 20 0.93 9.10 6.39
N THR A 21 2.15 8.92 6.88
CA THR A 21 2.88 9.95 7.64
C THR A 21 3.17 11.17 6.78
N TYR A 22 3.59 10.96 5.52
CA TYR A 22 3.82 12.03 4.55
C TYR A 22 2.54 12.84 4.26
N HIS A 23 1.41 12.17 4.03
CA HIS A 23 0.12 12.83 3.73
C HIS A 23 -0.61 13.37 4.96
N SER A 24 -0.25 12.95 6.16
CA SER A 24 -0.90 13.38 7.41
C SER A 24 -0.66 14.83 7.80
N GLY A 25 0.34 15.49 7.20
CA GLY A 25 0.77 16.81 7.66
C GLY A 25 2.01 16.79 8.56
N VAL A 26 2.37 15.62 9.09
CA VAL A 26 3.45 15.47 10.09
C VAL A 26 4.82 15.81 9.49
N LEU A 27 5.05 15.44 8.22
CA LEU A 27 6.33 15.70 7.53
C LEU A 27 6.27 16.86 6.55
N VAL A 28 5.10 17.13 5.96
CA VAL A 28 4.86 18.20 4.98
C VAL A 28 3.49 18.80 5.27
N PRO A 29 3.29 20.13 5.26
CA PRO A 29 2.01 20.75 5.59
C PRO A 29 0.83 20.05 4.90
N ALA A 30 -0.15 19.61 5.70
CA ALA A 30 -1.31 18.89 5.19
C ALA A 30 -2.14 19.82 4.30
N GLY A 31 -2.10 19.58 2.99
CA GLY A 31 -3.04 20.15 2.03
C GLY A 31 -4.28 19.28 1.88
N VAL A 32 -4.89 19.30 0.69
CA VAL A 32 -6.07 18.49 0.27
C VAL A 32 -5.84 16.96 0.38
N LEU A 33 -4.64 16.54 0.76
CA LEU A 33 -4.18 15.15 0.89
C LEU A 33 -4.36 14.54 2.29
N ALA A 34 -4.82 15.31 3.30
CA ALA A 34 -5.00 14.77 4.66
C ALA A 34 -5.89 13.52 4.70
N ALA A 35 -6.93 13.45 3.85
CA ALA A 35 -7.80 12.29 3.76
C ALA A 35 -7.11 11.02 3.21
N ALA A 36 -6.06 11.17 2.38
CA ALA A 36 -5.29 10.05 1.84
C ALA A 36 -4.53 9.32 2.96
N SER A 37 -4.06 10.05 3.98
CA SER A 37 -3.31 9.46 5.09
C SER A 37 -4.08 8.37 5.85
N ILE A 38 -5.39 8.58 6.04
CA ILE A 38 -6.26 7.61 6.72
C ILE A 38 -6.38 6.34 5.86
N ALA A 39 -6.63 6.51 4.56
CA ALA A 39 -6.76 5.38 3.65
C ALA A 39 -5.46 4.56 3.61
N GLU A 40 -4.31 5.21 3.45
CA GLU A 40 -3.01 4.55 3.40
C GLU A 40 -2.69 3.83 4.71
N ALA A 41 -2.96 4.44 5.87
CA ALA A 41 -2.77 3.82 7.17
C ALA A 41 -3.64 2.56 7.33
N LEU A 42 -4.90 2.61 6.88
CA LEU A 42 -5.81 1.46 6.91
C LEU A 42 -5.31 0.34 5.98
N LEU A 43 -4.80 0.67 4.80
CA LEU A 43 -4.20 -0.33 3.89
C LEU A 43 -2.92 -0.95 4.49
N GLY A 44 -2.07 -0.15 5.12
CA GLY A 44 -0.92 -0.63 5.90
C GLY A 44 -1.35 -1.58 7.02
N LEU A 45 -2.43 -1.24 7.75
CA LEU A 45 -2.99 -2.09 8.79
C LEU A 45 -3.50 -3.43 8.25
N VAL A 46 -4.13 -3.46 7.07
CA VAL A 46 -4.55 -4.72 6.43
C VAL A 46 -3.36 -5.66 6.19
N LEU A 47 -2.20 -5.12 5.81
CA LEU A 47 -0.96 -5.91 5.67
C LEU A 47 -0.46 -6.44 7.02
N VAL A 48 -0.54 -5.63 8.09
CA VAL A 48 -0.19 -6.06 9.46
C VAL A 48 -1.12 -7.17 9.94
N VAL A 49 -2.42 -7.06 9.72
CA VAL A 49 -3.43 -8.08 10.05
C VAL A 49 -3.14 -9.39 9.30
N ALA A 50 -2.67 -9.32 8.06
CA ALA A 50 -2.22 -10.50 7.31
C ALA A 50 -0.92 -11.10 7.87
N LEU A 51 0.01 -10.27 8.36
CA LEU A 51 1.26 -10.72 8.98
C LEU A 51 1.05 -11.52 10.27
N VAL A 52 0.06 -11.11 11.08
CA VAL A 52 -0.32 -11.84 12.31
C VAL A 52 -1.22 -13.05 12.04
N GLY A 53 -1.61 -13.27 10.78
CA GLY A 53 -2.37 -14.44 10.34
C GLY A 53 -3.87 -14.36 10.56
N TRP A 54 -4.41 -13.18 10.89
CA TRP A 54 -5.85 -12.98 11.10
C TRP A 54 -6.64 -12.90 9.78
N VAL A 55 -5.97 -12.51 8.69
CA VAL A 55 -6.56 -12.46 7.35
C VAL A 55 -5.68 -13.23 6.37
N SER A 56 -6.31 -13.94 5.43
CA SER A 56 -5.60 -14.64 4.36
C SER A 56 -4.74 -13.64 3.55
N PRO A 57 -3.46 -13.93 3.29
CA PRO A 57 -2.60 -13.05 2.50
C PRO A 57 -3.21 -12.68 1.14
N ARG A 58 -3.91 -13.60 0.48
CA ARG A 58 -4.55 -13.31 -0.81
C ARG A 58 -5.61 -12.21 -0.69
N ILE A 59 -6.45 -12.28 0.34
CA ILE A 59 -7.51 -11.30 0.59
C ILE A 59 -6.87 -9.94 0.89
N ALA A 60 -5.90 -9.91 1.79
CA ALA A 60 -5.20 -8.69 2.16
C ALA A 60 -4.55 -8.01 0.94
N TYR A 61 -3.83 -8.76 0.11
CA TYR A 61 -3.18 -8.20 -1.09
C TYR A 61 -4.19 -7.70 -2.14
N VAL A 62 -5.35 -8.35 -2.28
CA VAL A 62 -6.42 -7.85 -3.17
C VAL A 62 -7.00 -6.54 -2.66
N ILE A 63 -7.30 -6.44 -1.36
CA ILE A 63 -7.82 -5.20 -0.74
C ILE A 63 -6.83 -4.06 -0.93
N VAL A 64 -5.56 -4.31 -0.62
CA VAL A 64 -4.50 -3.30 -0.67
C VAL A 64 -4.23 -2.87 -2.11
N LEU A 65 -4.24 -3.79 -3.07
CA LEU A 65 -4.14 -3.46 -4.49
C LEU A 65 -5.30 -2.59 -4.97
N ALA A 66 -6.54 -2.96 -4.65
CA ALA A 66 -7.72 -2.18 -5.02
C ALA A 66 -7.68 -0.77 -4.44
N GLY A 67 -7.35 -0.64 -3.15
CA GLY A 67 -7.22 0.67 -2.50
C GLY A 67 -6.12 1.54 -3.11
N THR A 68 -4.99 0.95 -3.50
CA THR A 68 -3.88 1.67 -4.12
C THR A 68 -4.19 2.14 -5.53
N LEU A 69 -4.87 1.32 -6.33
CA LEU A 69 -5.33 1.71 -7.66
C LEU A 69 -6.39 2.82 -7.59
N PHE A 70 -7.27 2.76 -6.59
CA PHE A 70 -8.22 3.83 -6.32
C PHE A 70 -7.51 5.13 -5.93
N GLY A 71 -6.54 5.08 -5.02
CA GLY A 71 -5.69 6.22 -4.65
C GLY A 71 -5.00 6.82 -5.88
N LEU A 72 -4.32 5.99 -6.69
CA LEU A 72 -3.66 6.40 -7.92
C LEU A 72 -4.61 7.09 -8.89
N THR A 73 -5.84 6.58 -9.02
CA THR A 73 -6.86 7.21 -9.87
C THR A 73 -7.17 8.64 -9.41
N ILE A 74 -7.28 8.86 -8.09
CA ILE A 74 -7.47 10.20 -7.52
C ILE A 74 -6.26 11.10 -7.79
N VAL A 75 -5.04 10.59 -7.61
CA VAL A 75 -3.79 11.33 -7.89
C VAL A 75 -3.78 11.84 -9.33
N VAL A 76 -4.07 10.96 -10.28
CA VAL A 76 -4.10 11.28 -11.73
C VAL A 76 -5.19 12.31 -12.03
N LEU A 77 -6.41 12.11 -11.53
CA LEU A 77 -7.54 13.02 -11.77
C LEU A 77 -7.33 14.41 -11.17
N ARG A 78 -6.56 14.51 -10.08
CA ARG A 78 -6.20 15.78 -9.44
C ARG A 78 -4.94 16.42 -10.00
N GLY A 79 -4.27 15.78 -10.98
CA GLY A 79 -3.03 16.28 -11.57
C GLY A 79 -1.83 16.28 -10.62
N LEU A 80 -1.86 15.46 -9.56
CA LEU A 80 -0.83 15.40 -8.51
C LEU A 80 0.37 14.53 -8.93
N LEU A 81 0.89 14.74 -10.13
CA LEU A 81 1.85 13.86 -10.83
C LEU A 81 3.29 13.88 -10.27
N GLY A 82 3.51 14.56 -9.14
CA GLY A 82 4.81 14.67 -8.48
C GLY A 82 5.12 13.49 -7.57
N VAL A 83 5.51 13.80 -6.32
CA VAL A 83 5.89 12.80 -5.31
C VAL A 83 4.77 11.78 -5.06
N ASP A 84 3.52 12.22 -5.06
CA ASP A 84 2.34 11.38 -4.79
C ASP A 84 2.18 10.24 -5.83
N LEU A 85 2.41 10.54 -7.12
CA LEU A 85 2.45 9.52 -8.17
C LEU A 85 3.56 8.49 -7.92
N TRP A 86 4.76 8.95 -7.57
CA TRP A 86 5.90 8.06 -7.29
C TRP A 86 5.67 7.16 -6.08
N ILE A 87 5.03 7.67 -5.02
CA ILE A 87 4.63 6.87 -3.86
C ILE A 87 3.73 5.70 -4.31
N HIS A 88 2.71 5.98 -5.12
CA HIS A 88 1.81 4.95 -5.64
C HIS A 88 2.52 3.95 -6.56
N VAL A 89 3.44 4.40 -7.41
CA VAL A 89 4.25 3.51 -8.27
C VAL A 89 5.09 2.55 -7.41
N VAL A 90 5.74 3.05 -6.35
CA VAL A 90 6.54 2.23 -5.44
C VAL A 90 5.66 1.21 -4.71
N MET A 91 4.50 1.62 -4.20
CA MET A 91 3.52 0.70 -3.60
C MET A 91 3.10 -0.39 -4.59
N LEU A 92 2.73 -0.03 -5.82
CA LEU A 92 2.29 -0.97 -6.84
C LEU A 92 3.40 -1.94 -7.26
N ALA A 93 4.65 -1.49 -7.33
CA ALA A 93 5.78 -2.37 -7.59
C ALA A 93 5.93 -3.44 -6.49
N GLY A 94 5.89 -3.02 -5.22
CA GLY A 94 5.95 -3.93 -4.07
C GLY A 94 4.77 -4.90 -4.02
N LEU A 95 3.57 -4.44 -4.35
CA LEU A 95 2.37 -5.30 -4.46
C LEU A 95 2.48 -6.28 -5.63
N GLY A 96 2.96 -5.84 -6.80
CA GLY A 96 3.10 -6.67 -7.99
C GLY A 96 4.03 -7.86 -7.77
N VAL A 97 5.17 -7.64 -7.12
CA VAL A 97 6.09 -8.72 -6.74
C VAL A 97 5.41 -9.73 -5.80
N ALA A 98 4.74 -9.24 -4.76
CA ALA A 98 4.06 -10.11 -3.83
C ALA A 98 2.88 -10.88 -4.45
N PHE A 99 2.15 -10.26 -5.37
CA PHE A 99 1.10 -10.90 -6.15
C PHE A 99 1.69 -12.02 -7.02
N ALA A 100 2.80 -11.76 -7.71
CA ALA A 100 3.50 -12.81 -8.46
C ALA A 100 3.90 -13.99 -7.56
N LEU A 101 4.41 -13.73 -6.36
CA LEU A 101 4.77 -14.79 -5.39
C LEU A 101 3.56 -15.57 -4.86
N LEU A 102 2.42 -14.91 -4.67
CA LEU A 102 1.18 -15.51 -4.16
C LEU A 102 0.44 -16.36 -5.19
N PHE A 103 0.49 -15.96 -6.47
CA PHE A 103 -0.33 -16.54 -7.53
C PHE A 103 0.45 -17.41 -8.52
N ARG A 104 1.78 -17.26 -8.67
CA ARG A 104 2.59 -18.23 -9.45
C ARG A 104 2.78 -19.58 -8.77
N ARG A 105 2.57 -19.69 -7.45
CA ARG A 105 2.71 -20.95 -6.70
C ARG A 105 1.52 -21.93 -6.86
N ARG A 106 0.70 -21.78 -7.90
CA ARG A 106 -0.29 -22.79 -8.33
C ARG A 106 0.09 -23.26 -9.74
N ALA A 107 0.94 -24.27 -9.80
CA ALA A 107 1.14 -25.18 -10.92
C ALA A 107 1.31 -26.58 -10.31
#